data_AF-A0AAV4M024-F1
#
_entry.id   AF-A0AAV4M024-F1
#
_cell.length_a   1.000
_cell.length_b   1.000
_cell.length_c   1.000
_cell.angle_alpha   90.00
_cell.angle_beta   90.00
_cell.angle_gamma   90.00
#
_symmetry.space_group_name_H-M   'P 1'
#
loop_
_entity.id
_entity.type
_entity.pdbx_description
1 polymer ?
#
loop_
_entity_poly.entity_id
_entity_poly.type
_entity_poly.pdbx_seq_one_letter_code
_entity_poly.pdbx_strand_id
1 'polypeptide(L)'
;MNFPDGEPPSATAPPVAKKKRKRSEEAAARHRQRYLEILKRHDQRKSHTSTSQAANGESAATDSSSTEGRRRLCKYYYRTGACVHGDDCSFSHDCIPLTSKDLKLCRYYLQGPSKCHYSATECKYSHNPSLFLCRHSVVFGGCSSISRCDFKHMDADAIASLDDAEKLKFCYNNKRFLTGLLLRHVERSQVDATSELPNEPFHTIEGEGMLPKLLALQQHQLDTLPWYLQFVHTLLIRDHEINETS
;
A
#
# COMPACT_ATOMS: atom_id res chain seq x y z
N MET A 1 47.69 55.12 19.26
CA MET A 1 47.48 54.77 20.68
C MET A 1 46.20 53.97 20.79
N ASN A 2 46.35 52.78 21.36
CA ASN A 2 45.45 51.64 21.54
C ASN A 2 43.94 51.93 21.65
N PHE A 3 43.16 51.29 20.79
CA PHE A 3 41.78 50.90 21.04
C PHE A 3 41.78 49.40 21.44
N PRO A 4 41.05 48.99 22.48
CA PRO A 4 41.12 47.63 23.02
C PRO A 4 40.42 46.60 22.11
N ASP A 5 41.04 45.43 22.05
CA ASP A 5 40.67 44.25 21.28
C ASP A 5 39.24 43.77 21.59
N GLY A 6 38.45 43.57 20.52
CA GLY A 6 37.14 42.94 20.59
C GLY A 6 37.26 41.43 20.82
N GLU A 7 36.50 40.91 21.78
CA GLU A 7 36.35 39.48 22.04
C GLU A 7 35.83 38.73 20.80
N PRO A 8 36.36 37.52 20.50
CA PRO A 8 35.83 36.68 19.44
C PRO A 8 34.48 36.02 19.85
N PRO A 9 33.55 35.80 18.90
CA PRO A 9 32.25 35.24 19.20
C PRO A 9 32.33 33.78 19.67
N SER A 10 31.56 33.51 20.73
CA SER A 10 31.32 32.21 21.36
C SER A 10 31.02 31.11 20.34
N ALA A 11 31.84 30.06 20.35
CA ALA A 11 31.65 28.86 19.57
C ALA A 11 30.33 28.18 19.93
N THR A 12 29.42 28.10 18.96
CA THR A 12 28.19 27.31 19.04
C THR A 12 28.50 25.83 19.30
N ALA A 13 27.97 25.30 20.40
CA ALA A 13 28.13 23.91 20.79
C ALA A 13 27.57 22.92 19.72
N PRO A 14 28.21 21.75 19.51
CA PRO A 14 27.75 20.78 18.54
C PRO A 14 26.43 20.09 18.97
N PRO A 15 25.63 19.60 18.01
CA PRO A 15 24.34 18.97 18.31
C PRO A 15 24.53 17.65 19.06
N VAL A 16 23.98 17.58 20.28
CA VAL A 16 24.01 16.39 21.12
C VAL A 16 23.19 15.27 20.47
N ALA A 17 23.88 14.23 19.99
CA ALA A 17 23.24 13.01 19.49
C ALA A 17 22.40 12.36 20.61
N LYS A 18 21.08 12.31 20.43
CA LYS A 18 20.15 11.65 21.35
C LYS A 18 20.44 10.14 21.36
N LYS A 19 21.26 9.65 22.31
CA LYS A 19 21.46 8.22 22.56
C LYS A 19 20.10 7.56 22.85
N LYS A 20 19.61 6.69 21.96
CA LYS A 20 18.44 5.85 22.23
C LYS A 20 18.73 5.03 23.49
N ARG A 21 17.89 5.19 24.52
CA ARG A 21 18.02 4.45 25.79
C ARG A 21 17.95 2.94 25.50
N LYS A 22 19.06 2.23 25.69
CA LYS A 22 19.12 0.76 25.57
C LYS A 22 18.29 0.17 26.71
N ARG A 23 17.29 -0.67 26.38
CA ARG A 23 16.47 -1.38 27.36
C ARG A 23 17.39 -2.23 28.25
N SER A 24 17.15 -2.27 29.56
CA SER A 24 17.97 -3.06 30.48
C SER A 24 17.95 -4.54 30.09
N GLU A 25 19.06 -5.22 30.34
CA GLU A 25 19.21 -6.64 30.02
C GLU A 25 18.13 -7.49 30.72
N GLU A 26 17.80 -7.14 31.96
CA GLU A 26 16.72 -7.74 32.72
C GLU A 26 15.35 -7.54 32.04
N ALA A 27 15.03 -6.33 31.59
CA ALA A 27 13.78 -6.08 30.88
C ALA A 27 13.71 -6.79 29.52
N ALA A 28 14.86 -6.97 28.86
CA ALA A 28 14.96 -7.79 27.65
C ALA A 28 14.76 -9.28 27.95
N ALA A 29 15.34 -9.80 29.05
CA ALA A 29 15.19 -11.18 29.48
C ALA A 29 13.74 -11.51 29.85
N ARG A 30 13.07 -10.66 30.64
CA ARG A 30 11.64 -10.82 30.97
C ARG A 30 10.76 -10.82 29.72
N HIS A 31 11.06 -9.96 28.75
CA HIS A 31 10.35 -9.94 27.47
C HIS A 31 10.56 -11.24 26.67
N ARG A 32 11.80 -11.75 26.58
CA ARG A 32 12.11 -13.02 25.92
C ARG A 32 11.39 -14.20 26.59
N GLN A 33 11.37 -14.25 27.92
CA GLN A 33 10.70 -15.31 28.66
C GLN A 33 9.18 -15.32 28.40
N ARG A 34 8.54 -14.16 28.46
CA ARG A 34 7.10 -14.03 28.14
C ARG A 34 6.79 -14.45 26.70
N TYR A 35 7.67 -14.12 25.77
CA TYR A 35 7.53 -14.51 24.36
C TYR A 35 7.58 -16.04 24.18
N LEU A 36 8.55 -16.71 24.79
CA LEU A 36 8.66 -18.18 24.75
C LEU A 36 7.45 -18.87 25.37
N GLU A 37 6.90 -18.31 26.45
CA GLU A 37 5.71 -18.87 27.09
C GLU A 37 4.47 -18.81 26.19
N ILE A 38 4.28 -17.69 25.46
CA ILE A 38 3.20 -17.56 24.47
C ILE A 38 3.34 -18.61 23.36
N LEU A 39 4.55 -18.82 22.84
CA LEU A 39 4.81 -19.84 21.82
C LEU A 39 4.48 -21.25 22.32
N LYS A 40 4.85 -21.57 23.57
CA LYS A 40 4.57 -22.87 24.19
C LYS A 40 3.08 -23.13 24.35
N ARG A 41 2.29 -22.13 24.79
CA ARG A 41 0.83 -22.24 24.91
C ARG A 41 0.17 -22.50 23.55
N HIS A 42 0.69 -21.91 22.49
CA HIS A 42 0.17 -22.11 21.13
C HIS A 42 0.48 -23.51 20.57
N ASP A 43 1.69 -24.02 20.81
CA ASP A 43 2.07 -25.39 20.45
C ASP A 43 1.16 -26.43 21.13
N GLN A 44 0.89 -26.24 22.42
CA GLN A 44 -0.06 -27.07 23.17
C GLN A 44 -1.48 -26.99 22.60
N ARG A 45 -1.97 -25.81 22.20
CA ARG A 45 -3.30 -25.70 21.59
C ARG A 45 -3.38 -26.38 20.21
N LYS A 46 -2.30 -26.34 19.43
CA LYS A 46 -2.23 -27.03 18.12
C LYS A 46 -2.28 -28.56 18.25
N SER A 47 -1.65 -29.14 19.27
CA SER A 47 -1.68 -30.59 19.50
C SER A 47 -3.03 -31.10 20.00
N HIS A 48 -3.79 -30.28 20.73
CA HIS A 48 -5.14 -30.63 21.18
C HIS A 48 -6.19 -30.61 20.06
N THR A 49 -6.04 -29.79 19.02
CA THR A 49 -6.99 -29.72 17.89
C THR A 49 -6.86 -30.89 16.90
N SER A 50 -5.78 -31.66 16.94
CA SER A 50 -5.53 -32.77 15.99
C SER A 50 -6.31 -34.06 16.29
N THR A 51 -7.05 -34.15 17.42
CA THR A 51 -7.69 -35.41 17.88
C THR A 51 -9.22 -35.34 17.90
N SER A 52 -9.84 -34.25 17.42
CA SER A 52 -11.30 -34.07 17.47
C SER A 52 -11.89 -33.46 16.20
N GLN A 53 -11.57 -34.02 15.04
CA GLN A 53 -12.31 -33.76 13.79
C GLN A 53 -12.84 -35.07 13.19
N ALA A 54 -13.92 -35.57 13.79
CA ALA A 54 -14.89 -36.47 13.18
C ALA A 54 -16.23 -36.32 13.91
N ALA A 55 -17.06 -35.34 13.52
CA ALA A 55 -18.54 -35.37 13.48
C ALA A 55 -19.15 -33.94 13.48
N ASN A 56 -19.90 -33.65 12.40
CA ASN A 56 -20.99 -32.67 12.20
C ASN A 56 -20.83 -31.17 12.50
N GLY A 57 -20.91 -30.35 11.44
CA GLY A 57 -22.20 -29.83 10.95
C GLY A 57 -22.98 -28.84 11.83
N GLU A 58 -23.02 -27.58 11.36
CA GLU A 58 -24.07 -26.55 11.51
C GLU A 58 -24.16 -25.69 12.80
N SER A 59 -24.09 -24.38 12.56
CA SER A 59 -24.68 -23.27 13.32
C SER A 59 -24.11 -22.92 14.70
N ALA A 60 -23.15 -21.99 14.71
CA ALA A 60 -22.99 -21.02 15.79
C ALA A 60 -22.68 -19.63 15.18
N ALA A 61 -23.69 -19.05 14.54
CA ALA A 61 -23.82 -17.61 14.50
C ALA A 61 -24.19 -17.15 15.92
N THR A 62 -23.18 -16.84 16.73
CA THR A 62 -23.36 -16.02 17.93
C THR A 62 -22.75 -14.66 17.66
N ASP A 63 -23.66 -13.79 17.24
CA ASP A 63 -23.72 -12.37 17.56
C ASP A 63 -22.76 -11.95 18.68
N SER A 64 -21.73 -11.19 18.31
CA SER A 64 -21.00 -10.32 19.22
C SER A 64 -21.11 -8.87 18.74
N SER A 65 -22.33 -8.45 18.36
CA SER A 65 -22.68 -7.04 18.29
C SER A 65 -22.85 -6.49 19.70
N SER A 66 -21.74 -6.13 20.34
CA SER A 66 -21.71 -5.01 21.29
C SER A 66 -20.26 -4.72 21.71
N THR A 67 -19.79 -3.52 21.36
CA THR A 67 -18.47 -2.92 21.67
C THR A 67 -17.32 -3.15 20.67
N GLU A 68 -17.59 -3.07 19.37
CA GLU A 68 -16.54 -2.88 18.34
C GLU A 68 -16.02 -1.42 18.34
N GLY A 69 -15.57 -0.94 19.50
CA GLY A 69 -14.79 0.29 19.58
C GLY A 69 -13.45 0.07 18.90
N ARG A 70 -13.33 0.45 17.62
CA ARG A 70 -12.11 0.51 16.78
C ARG A 70 -10.86 -0.06 17.47
N ARG A 71 -10.75 -1.39 17.57
CA ARG A 71 -9.52 -1.99 18.09
C ARG A 71 -8.40 -1.57 17.15
N ARG A 72 -7.35 -0.95 17.70
CA ARG A 72 -6.20 -0.50 16.89
C ARG A 72 -5.63 -1.70 16.13
N LEU A 73 -5.20 -1.48 14.89
CA LEU A 73 -4.63 -2.52 14.04
C LEU A 73 -3.38 -3.15 14.68
N CYS A 74 -3.27 -4.47 14.57
CA CYS A 74 -2.10 -5.22 14.98
C CYS A 74 -0.95 -4.98 14.00
N LYS A 75 0.05 -4.20 14.43
CA LYS A 75 1.22 -3.88 13.59
C LYS A 75 2.01 -5.10 13.15
N TYR A 76 2.03 -6.16 13.96
CA TYR A 76 2.75 -7.40 13.64
C TYR A 76 2.03 -8.16 12.54
N TYR A 77 0.75 -8.46 12.75
CA TYR A 77 -0.09 -9.10 11.73
C TYR A 77 -0.08 -8.31 10.42
N TYR A 78 -0.28 -6.99 10.48
CA TYR A 78 -0.26 -6.15 9.29
C TYR A 78 1.08 -6.25 8.51
N ARG A 79 2.22 -6.38 9.19
CA ARG A 79 3.54 -6.43 8.53
C ARG A 79 3.92 -7.81 8.03
N THR A 80 3.56 -8.87 8.74
CA THR A 80 4.08 -10.23 8.48
C THR A 80 3.00 -11.21 8.04
N GLY A 81 1.71 -10.88 8.23
CA GLY A 81 0.60 -11.81 8.13
C GLY A 81 0.47 -12.77 9.31
N ALA A 82 1.31 -12.63 10.34
CA ALA A 82 1.32 -13.52 11.48
C ALA A 82 1.52 -12.76 12.80
N CYS A 83 0.68 -13.07 13.79
CA CYS A 83 0.78 -12.54 15.14
C CYS A 83 1.01 -13.68 16.12
N VAL A 84 1.96 -13.52 17.04
CA VAL A 84 2.24 -14.53 18.08
C VAL A 84 1.07 -14.75 19.05
N HIS A 85 0.16 -13.77 19.12
CA HIS A 85 -1.04 -13.87 19.94
C HIS A 85 -2.21 -14.55 19.21
N GLY A 86 -2.08 -14.87 17.91
CA GLY A 86 -3.16 -15.47 17.12
C GLY A 86 -4.48 -14.69 17.26
N ASP A 87 -5.58 -15.41 17.38
CA ASP A 87 -6.92 -14.82 17.51
C ASP A 87 -7.16 -14.16 18.88
N ASP A 88 -6.34 -14.47 19.88
CA ASP A 88 -6.39 -13.85 21.22
C ASP A 88 -5.67 -12.48 21.25
N CYS A 89 -5.31 -11.93 20.08
CA CYS A 89 -4.68 -10.63 20.01
C CYS A 89 -5.64 -9.52 20.45
N SER A 90 -5.18 -8.65 21.35
CA SER A 90 -5.95 -7.47 21.78
C SER A 90 -6.04 -6.37 20.71
N PHE A 91 -5.33 -6.52 19.60
CA PHE A 91 -5.34 -5.62 18.44
C PHE A 91 -6.08 -6.27 17.27
N SER A 92 -6.68 -5.46 16.40
CA SER A 92 -7.44 -5.98 15.26
C SER A 92 -6.54 -6.61 14.20
N HIS A 93 -6.94 -7.78 13.70
CA HIS A 93 -6.38 -8.45 12.51
C HIS A 93 -7.22 -8.22 11.25
N ASP A 94 -8.23 -7.34 11.32
CA ASP A 94 -9.11 -6.99 10.20
C ASP A 94 -8.39 -6.05 9.23
N CYS A 95 -7.42 -6.59 8.51
CA CYS A 95 -6.65 -5.92 7.47
C CYS A 95 -5.96 -6.93 6.57
N ILE A 96 -5.64 -6.51 5.34
CA ILE A 96 -4.80 -7.30 4.44
C ILE A 96 -3.33 -7.10 4.85
N PRO A 97 -2.57 -8.16 5.18
CA PRO A 97 -1.18 -8.01 5.55
C PRO A 97 -0.32 -7.61 4.35
N LEU A 98 0.75 -6.86 4.60
CA LEU A 98 1.72 -6.40 3.58
C LEU A 98 2.40 -7.54 2.80
N THR A 99 2.40 -8.75 3.36
CA THR A 99 2.91 -9.97 2.73
C THR A 99 1.89 -10.65 1.82
N SER A 100 0.63 -10.20 1.80
CA SER A 100 -0.40 -10.78 0.97
C SER A 100 -0.11 -10.56 -0.51
N LYS A 101 -0.29 -11.63 -1.30
CA LYS A 101 -0.18 -11.57 -2.76
C LYS A 101 -1.30 -10.73 -3.37
N ASP A 102 -2.40 -10.55 -2.66
CA ASP A 102 -3.54 -9.78 -3.12
C ASP A 102 -3.22 -8.29 -3.27
N LEU A 103 -2.11 -7.80 -2.72
CA LEU A 103 -1.75 -6.38 -2.78
C LEU A 103 -1.08 -5.99 -4.11
N LYS A 104 -0.24 -6.86 -4.68
CA LYS A 104 0.60 -6.48 -5.83
C LYS A 104 0.79 -7.60 -6.84
N LEU A 105 0.51 -7.28 -8.11
CA LEU A 105 0.81 -8.13 -9.25
C LEU A 105 2.31 -8.23 -9.51
N CYS A 106 2.75 -9.44 -9.88
CA CYS A 106 4.10 -9.66 -10.35
C CYS A 106 4.28 -9.06 -11.75
N ARG A 107 5.10 -8.01 -11.84
CA ARG A 107 5.40 -7.33 -13.11
C ARG A 107 6.03 -8.28 -14.14
N TYR A 108 6.85 -9.22 -13.71
CA TYR A 108 7.50 -10.18 -14.61
C TYR A 108 6.49 -11.20 -15.12
N TYR A 109 5.68 -11.79 -14.24
CA TYR A 109 4.62 -12.72 -14.65
C TYR A 109 3.65 -12.10 -15.67
N LEU A 110 3.32 -10.82 -15.49
CA LEU A 110 2.44 -10.10 -16.43
C LEU A 110 3.04 -9.97 -17.85
N GLN A 111 4.36 -10.04 -18.00
CA GLN A 111 5.01 -10.07 -19.33
C GLN A 111 4.98 -11.47 -19.96
N GLY A 112 4.66 -12.50 -19.17
CA GLY A 112 4.56 -13.88 -19.61
C GLY A 112 4.78 -14.85 -18.44
N PRO A 113 4.08 -16.01 -18.38
CA PRO A 113 4.23 -16.97 -17.28
C PRO A 113 5.66 -17.47 -17.06
N SER A 114 6.49 -17.49 -18.11
CA SER A 114 7.91 -17.91 -18.07
C SER A 114 8.89 -16.78 -17.73
N LYS A 115 8.43 -15.53 -17.59
CA LYS A 115 9.30 -14.36 -17.35
C LYS A 115 9.63 -14.16 -15.88
N CYS A 116 8.83 -14.71 -14.96
CA CYS A 116 9.18 -14.71 -13.55
C CYS A 116 10.03 -15.95 -13.23
N HIS A 117 11.17 -15.74 -12.56
CA HIS A 117 12.04 -16.84 -12.13
C HIS A 117 11.53 -17.60 -10.90
N TYR A 118 10.55 -17.03 -10.20
CA TYR A 118 9.95 -17.65 -9.01
C TYR A 118 8.67 -18.39 -9.37
N SER A 119 8.42 -19.51 -8.69
CA SER A 119 7.11 -20.16 -8.77
C SER A 119 6.00 -19.26 -8.21
N ALA A 120 4.74 -19.56 -8.54
CA ALA A 120 3.60 -18.80 -8.03
C ALA A 120 3.51 -18.83 -6.49
N THR A 121 4.04 -19.86 -5.83
CA THR A 121 4.06 -20.01 -4.37
C THR A 121 5.21 -19.24 -3.72
N GLU A 122 6.39 -19.19 -4.35
CA GLU A 122 7.58 -18.52 -3.82
C GLU A 122 7.63 -17.02 -4.15
N CYS A 123 7.02 -16.61 -5.26
CA CYS A 123 7.01 -15.20 -5.64
C CYS A 123 6.29 -14.37 -4.59
N LYS A 124 6.94 -13.30 -4.12
CA LYS A 124 6.35 -12.33 -3.18
C LYS A 124 5.18 -11.52 -3.76
N TYR A 125 4.98 -11.58 -5.07
CA TYR A 125 3.92 -10.87 -5.78
C TYR A 125 2.96 -11.88 -6.42
N SER A 126 1.71 -11.48 -6.64
CA SER A 126 0.70 -12.37 -7.22
C SER A 126 0.97 -12.70 -8.68
N HIS A 127 0.85 -13.97 -9.02
CA HIS A 127 0.80 -14.51 -10.38
C HIS A 127 -0.65 -14.77 -10.83
N ASN A 128 -1.63 -14.19 -10.13
CA ASN A 128 -3.04 -14.34 -10.44
C ASN A 128 -3.65 -12.98 -10.82
N PRO A 129 -3.80 -12.68 -12.13
CA PRO A 129 -4.43 -11.44 -12.61
C PRO A 129 -5.89 -11.28 -12.20
N SER A 130 -6.62 -12.36 -11.92
CA SER A 130 -8.05 -12.30 -11.60
C SER A 130 -8.34 -11.69 -10.22
N LEU A 131 -7.32 -11.49 -9.39
CA LEU A 131 -7.42 -10.76 -8.13
C LEU A 131 -7.38 -9.23 -8.29
N PHE A 132 -7.18 -8.74 -9.51
CA PHE A 132 -6.96 -7.33 -9.81
C PHE A 132 -7.93 -6.86 -10.89
N LEU A 133 -8.46 -5.65 -10.71
CA LEU A 133 -9.41 -5.07 -11.65
C LEU A 133 -8.75 -4.79 -13.00
N CYS A 134 -9.49 -5.08 -14.06
CA CYS A 134 -9.10 -4.77 -15.42
C CYS A 134 -9.03 -3.25 -15.59
N ARG A 135 -7.84 -2.76 -15.95
CA ARG A 135 -7.58 -1.35 -16.22
C ARG A 135 -8.54 -0.76 -17.26
N HIS A 136 -8.80 -1.46 -18.36
CA HIS A 136 -9.66 -0.94 -19.42
C HIS A 136 -11.12 -0.84 -18.96
N SER A 137 -11.60 -1.86 -18.23
CA SER A 137 -12.94 -1.86 -17.65
C SER A 137 -13.17 -0.65 -16.75
N VAL A 138 -12.21 -0.32 -15.88
CA VAL A 138 -12.33 0.79 -14.93
C VAL A 138 -12.17 2.15 -15.61
N VAL A 139 -11.19 2.30 -16.49
CA VAL A 139 -10.82 3.62 -17.05
C VAL A 139 -11.66 4.02 -18.26
N PHE A 140 -12.07 3.04 -19.07
CA PHE A 140 -12.79 3.29 -20.33
C PHE A 140 -14.23 2.77 -20.30
N GLY A 141 -14.68 2.17 -19.19
CA GLY A 141 -16.01 1.59 -19.07
C GLY A 141 -16.19 0.28 -19.86
N GLY A 142 -15.11 -0.30 -20.40
CA GLY A 142 -15.19 -1.51 -21.20
C GLY A 142 -13.85 -2.14 -21.53
N CYS A 143 -13.85 -3.44 -21.84
CA CYS A 143 -12.67 -4.18 -22.28
C CYS A 143 -12.94 -4.90 -23.61
N SER A 144 -12.18 -4.55 -24.66
CA SER A 144 -12.34 -5.15 -26.00
C SER A 144 -12.04 -6.65 -26.05
N SER A 145 -11.36 -7.18 -25.02
CA SER A 145 -10.98 -8.58 -24.90
C SER A 145 -11.65 -9.26 -23.71
N ILE A 146 -12.88 -8.88 -23.35
CA ILE A 146 -13.59 -9.38 -22.16
C ILE A 146 -13.61 -10.91 -22.05
N SER A 147 -13.71 -11.63 -23.18
CA SER A 147 -13.74 -13.10 -23.23
C SER A 147 -12.38 -13.78 -23.05
N ARG A 148 -11.27 -13.03 -23.14
CA ARG A 148 -9.89 -13.54 -23.05
C ARG A 148 -9.03 -12.75 -22.05
N CYS A 149 -9.63 -11.89 -21.25
CA CYS A 149 -8.92 -11.01 -20.34
C CYS A 149 -8.95 -11.63 -18.94
N ASP A 150 -7.76 -11.99 -18.44
CA ASP A 150 -7.60 -12.70 -17.15
C ASP A 150 -7.85 -11.82 -15.92
N PHE A 151 -8.03 -10.51 -16.13
CA PHE A 151 -8.29 -9.56 -15.06
C PHE A 151 -9.77 -9.56 -14.64
N LYS A 152 -10.03 -9.16 -13.39
CA LYS A 152 -11.39 -9.04 -12.86
C LYS A 152 -12.14 -7.91 -13.58
N HIS A 153 -13.29 -8.24 -14.17
CA HIS A 153 -14.25 -7.26 -14.68
C HIS A 153 -15.40 -7.10 -13.69
N MET A 154 -15.95 -5.89 -13.63
CA MET A 154 -17.09 -5.53 -12.80
C MET A 154 -17.95 -4.56 -13.61
N ASP A 155 -19.24 -4.50 -13.33
CA ASP A 155 -20.14 -3.49 -13.91
C ASP A 155 -19.85 -2.09 -13.34
N ALA A 156 -20.47 -1.08 -13.95
CA ALA A 156 -20.26 0.32 -13.59
C ALA A 156 -20.71 0.63 -12.15
N ASP A 157 -21.81 0.03 -11.70
CA ASP A 157 -22.36 0.27 -10.36
C ASP A 157 -21.42 -0.29 -9.29
N ALA A 158 -20.89 -1.49 -9.51
CA ALA A 158 -19.93 -2.14 -8.63
C ALA A 158 -18.56 -1.43 -8.62
N ILE A 159 -18.16 -0.81 -9.75
CA ILE A 159 -16.97 0.06 -9.80
C ILE A 159 -17.19 1.36 -9.02
N ALA A 160 -18.39 1.93 -9.11
CA ALA A 160 -18.75 3.14 -8.37
C ALA A 160 -18.80 2.90 -6.85
N SER A 161 -19.19 1.69 -6.43
CA SER A 161 -19.28 1.29 -5.02
C SER A 161 -17.97 0.77 -4.41
N LEU A 162 -16.84 0.79 -5.12
CA LEU A 162 -15.55 0.33 -4.58
C LEU A 162 -15.17 1.12 -3.32
N ASP A 163 -14.68 0.41 -2.31
CA ASP A 163 -14.13 1.05 -1.13
C ASP A 163 -12.76 1.70 -1.39
N ASP A 164 -12.28 2.49 -0.43
CA ASP A 164 -10.99 3.19 -0.57
C ASP A 164 -9.80 2.22 -0.65
N ALA A 165 -9.89 1.03 -0.05
CA ALA A 165 -8.81 0.04 -0.09
C ALA A 165 -8.71 -0.61 -1.48
N GLU A 166 -9.84 -0.93 -2.11
CA GLU A 166 -9.93 -1.45 -3.47
C GLU A 166 -9.49 -0.41 -4.50
N LYS A 167 -9.96 0.85 -4.35
CA LYS A 167 -9.51 1.99 -5.17
C LYS A 167 -8.01 2.20 -5.06
N LEU A 168 -7.47 2.20 -3.83
CA LEU A 168 -6.04 2.33 -3.58
C LEU A 168 -5.25 1.18 -4.20
N LYS A 169 -5.70 -0.07 -4.04
CA LYS A 169 -5.08 -1.25 -4.65
C LYS A 169 -5.06 -1.13 -6.18
N PHE A 170 -6.14 -0.67 -6.81
CA PHE A 170 -6.19 -0.43 -8.24
C PHE A 170 -5.17 0.62 -8.68
N CYS A 171 -5.15 1.78 -8.01
CA CYS A 171 -4.25 2.88 -8.34
C CYS A 171 -2.78 2.49 -8.12
N TYR A 172 -2.47 1.77 -7.05
CA TYR A 172 -1.11 1.30 -6.76
C TYR A 172 -0.59 0.36 -7.86
N ASN A 173 -1.39 -0.60 -8.31
CA ASN A 173 -0.99 -1.55 -9.36
C ASN A 173 -0.93 -0.91 -10.77
N ASN A 174 -1.64 0.20 -10.99
CA ASN A 174 -1.69 0.89 -12.27
C ASN A 174 -0.96 2.24 -12.27
N LYS A 175 -0.18 2.55 -11.22
CA LYS A 175 0.39 3.89 -10.96
C LYS A 175 1.06 4.50 -12.19
N ARG A 176 1.95 3.76 -12.85
CA ARG A 176 2.69 4.27 -14.04
C ARG A 176 1.76 4.71 -15.17
N PHE A 177 0.72 3.92 -15.44
CA PHE A 177 -0.26 4.25 -16.48
C PHE A 177 -1.11 5.46 -16.07
N LEU A 178 -1.61 5.47 -14.83
CA LEU A 178 -2.47 6.54 -14.32
C LEU A 178 -1.72 7.87 -14.19
N THR A 179 -0.44 7.86 -13.82
CA THR A 179 0.41 9.06 -13.80
C THR A 179 0.56 9.65 -15.21
N GLY A 180 0.80 8.82 -16.23
CA GLY A 180 0.85 9.29 -17.62
C GLY A 180 -0.51 9.83 -18.10
N LEU A 181 -1.60 9.19 -17.70
CA LEU A 181 -2.95 9.65 -18.01
C LEU A 181 -3.25 11.01 -17.34
N LEU A 182 -2.92 11.16 -16.06
CA LEU A 182 -3.07 12.42 -15.33
C LEU A 182 -2.27 13.54 -16.00
N LEU A 183 -1.02 13.27 -16.39
CA LEU A 183 -0.17 14.25 -17.06
C LEU A 183 -0.81 14.78 -18.34
N ARG A 184 -1.37 13.91 -19.17
CA ARG A 184 -2.09 14.31 -20.38
C ARG A 184 -3.31 15.18 -20.10
N HIS A 185 -4.04 14.92 -19.02
CA HIS A 185 -5.15 15.79 -18.60
C HIS A 185 -4.65 17.19 -18.25
N VAL A 186 -3.55 17.29 -17.50
CA VAL A 186 -2.93 18.56 -17.12
C VAL A 186 -2.42 19.32 -18.34
N GLU A 187 -1.74 18.65 -19.26
CA GLU A 187 -1.24 19.25 -20.50
C GLU A 187 -2.39 19.75 -21.38
N ARG A 188 -3.45 18.96 -21.55
CA ARG A 188 -4.61 19.37 -22.36
C ARG A 188 -5.32 20.59 -21.78
N SER A 189 -5.43 20.70 -20.46
CA SER A 189 -5.99 21.89 -19.79
C SER A 189 -5.11 23.15 -19.95
N GLN A 190 -3.83 23.00 -20.32
CA GLN A 190 -2.92 24.13 -20.59
C GLN A 190 -2.90 24.52 -22.08
N VAL A 191 -3.16 23.57 -22.99
CA VAL A 191 -3.13 23.76 -24.45
C VAL A 191 -4.39 24.43 -25.01
N ASP A 192 -5.49 24.51 -24.24
CA ASP A 192 -6.66 25.35 -24.59
C ASP A 192 -6.36 26.87 -24.60
N ALA A 193 -5.11 27.29 -24.37
CA ALA A 193 -4.63 28.65 -24.59
C ALA A 193 -3.89 28.88 -25.93
N THR A 194 -3.40 27.85 -26.63
CA THR A 194 -2.67 28.01 -27.91
C THR A 194 -2.66 26.73 -28.78
N SER A 195 -3.49 26.72 -29.82
CA SER A 195 -3.45 26.01 -31.13
C SER A 195 -2.93 24.55 -31.29
N GLU A 196 -3.52 23.89 -32.28
CA GLU A 196 -3.56 22.47 -32.63
C GLU A 196 -2.24 21.72 -33.00
N LEU A 197 -2.32 20.37 -32.90
CA LEU A 197 -1.58 19.26 -33.58
C LEU A 197 -0.64 18.40 -32.70
N PRO A 198 -0.15 17.23 -33.17
CA PRO A 198 -0.83 16.05 -33.74
C PRO A 198 -0.58 14.77 -32.90
N ASN A 199 -1.27 13.69 -33.30
CA ASN A 199 -1.38 12.41 -32.59
C ASN A 199 -0.15 11.50 -32.82
N GLU A 200 0.93 11.67 -32.03
CA GLU A 200 2.12 10.79 -32.09
C GLU A 200 2.13 9.72 -30.97
N PRO A 201 2.72 8.53 -31.23
CA PRO A 201 2.66 7.39 -30.33
C PRO A 201 3.68 7.44 -29.19
N PHE A 202 3.38 6.59 -28.20
CA PHE A 202 3.97 6.42 -26.88
C PHE A 202 5.52 6.43 -26.85
N HIS A 203 6.12 7.54 -26.42
CA HIS A 203 7.51 7.57 -25.94
C HIS A 203 7.56 7.57 -24.40
N THR A 204 8.46 6.76 -23.87
CA THR A 204 8.75 6.59 -22.45
C THR A 204 9.06 7.95 -21.81
N ILE A 205 8.14 8.48 -21.00
CA ILE A 205 8.37 9.71 -20.24
C ILE A 205 9.36 9.37 -19.12
N GLU A 206 10.63 9.73 -19.33
CA GLU A 206 11.64 9.80 -18.28
C GLU A 206 11.30 10.97 -17.35
N GLY A 207 11.05 10.64 -16.09
CA GLY A 207 10.08 11.33 -15.23
C GLY A 207 10.61 12.41 -14.29
N GLU A 208 11.71 13.10 -14.58
CA GLU A 208 12.26 14.08 -13.62
C GLU A 208 11.67 15.49 -13.76
N GLY A 209 11.29 15.95 -14.97
CA GLY A 209 10.81 17.33 -15.19
C GLY A 209 9.32 17.58 -14.94
N MET A 210 8.49 16.53 -14.87
CA MET A 210 7.03 16.67 -14.88
C MET A 210 6.35 16.41 -13.53
N LEU A 211 7.06 15.82 -12.57
CA LEU A 211 6.54 15.56 -11.23
C LEU A 211 6.13 16.85 -10.49
N PRO A 212 6.89 17.97 -10.53
CA PRO A 212 6.48 19.21 -9.86
C PRO A 212 5.14 19.74 -10.36
N LYS A 213 4.87 19.63 -11.67
CA LYS A 213 3.58 20.05 -12.26
C LYS A 213 2.41 19.23 -11.73
N LEU A 214 2.62 17.92 -11.57
CA LEU A 214 1.60 17.03 -11.02
C LEU A 214 1.35 17.30 -9.54
N LEU A 215 2.40 17.54 -8.76
CA LEU A 215 2.28 17.83 -7.33
C LEU A 215 1.66 19.21 -7.03
N ALA A 216 1.71 20.15 -7.98
CA ALA A 216 1.18 21.50 -7.85
C ALA A 216 -0.34 21.62 -8.16
N LEU A 217 -1.00 20.51 -8.52
CA LEU A 217 -2.42 20.52 -8.86
C LEU A 217 -3.28 20.95 -7.67
N GLN A 218 -4.17 21.89 -7.93
CA GLN A 218 -5.09 22.42 -6.92
C GLN A 218 -6.32 21.51 -6.76
N GLN A 219 -6.94 21.54 -5.59
CA GLN A 219 -8.08 20.66 -5.26
C GLN A 219 -9.24 20.79 -6.27
N HIS A 220 -9.60 22.02 -6.66
CA HIS A 220 -10.68 22.25 -7.63
C HIS A 220 -10.42 21.62 -9.01
N GLN A 221 -9.16 21.46 -9.41
CA GLN A 221 -8.80 20.79 -10.66
C GLN A 221 -9.01 19.28 -10.52
N LEU A 222 -8.66 18.72 -9.37
CA LEU A 222 -8.80 17.29 -9.06
C LEU A 222 -10.26 16.86 -8.95
N ASP A 223 -11.12 17.71 -8.38
CA ASP A 223 -12.55 17.40 -8.16
C ASP A 223 -13.31 17.09 -9.47
N THR A 224 -12.83 17.64 -10.60
CA THR A 224 -13.39 17.36 -11.93
C THR A 224 -12.91 16.05 -12.55
N LEU A 225 -11.88 15.42 -11.98
CA LEU A 225 -11.26 14.22 -12.51
C LEU A 225 -11.93 12.96 -11.94
N PRO A 226 -11.91 11.83 -12.68
CA PRO A 226 -12.32 10.54 -12.15
C PRO A 226 -11.52 10.13 -10.90
N TRP A 227 -12.15 9.37 -10.00
CA TRP A 227 -11.56 8.97 -8.71
C TRP A 227 -10.16 8.37 -8.84
N TYR A 228 -9.86 7.61 -9.90
CA TYR A 228 -8.57 6.95 -10.07
C TYR A 228 -7.42 7.94 -10.33
N LEU A 229 -7.72 9.11 -10.93
CA LEU A 229 -6.75 10.18 -11.12
C LEU A 229 -6.55 10.99 -9.84
N GLN A 230 -7.61 11.21 -9.07
CA GLN A 230 -7.51 11.83 -7.74
C GLN A 230 -6.63 10.97 -6.82
N PHE A 231 -6.87 9.65 -6.77
CA PHE A 231 -6.10 8.72 -5.95
C PHE A 231 -4.64 8.60 -6.40
N VAL A 232 -4.35 8.56 -7.71
CA VAL A 232 -2.93 8.51 -8.16
C VAL A 232 -2.19 9.79 -7.81
N HIS A 233 -2.86 10.95 -7.85
CA HIS A 233 -2.28 12.21 -7.39
C HIS A 233 -1.94 12.16 -5.89
N THR A 234 -2.87 11.68 -5.05
CA THR A 234 -2.61 11.46 -3.62
C THR A 234 -1.41 10.53 -3.40
N LEU A 235 -1.30 9.44 -4.16
CA LEU A 235 -0.14 8.53 -4.08
C LEU A 235 1.18 9.22 -4.45
N LEU A 236 1.18 10.10 -5.45
CA LEU A 236 2.37 10.86 -5.85
C LEU A 236 2.83 11.82 -4.76
N ILE A 237 1.88 12.54 -4.12
CA ILE A 237 2.18 13.41 -2.98
C ILE A 237 2.80 12.60 -1.84
N ARG A 238 2.18 11.48 -1.45
CA ARG A 238 2.69 10.65 -0.35
C ARG A 238 4.07 10.08 -0.61
N ASP A 239 4.32 9.62 -1.84
CA ASP A 239 5.65 9.11 -2.19
C ASP A 239 6.70 10.22 -2.17
N HIS A 240 6.35 11.45 -2.57
CA HIS A 240 7.25 12.60 -2.47
C HIS A 240 7.54 12.97 -1.00
N GLU A 241 6.51 13.09 -0.16
CA GLU A 241 6.68 13.36 1.29
C GLU A 241 7.57 12.32 1.99
N ILE A 242 7.41 11.03 1.65
CA ILE A 242 8.23 9.95 2.22
C ILE A 242 9.69 10.08 1.77
N ASN A 243 9.93 10.42 0.50
CA ASN A 243 11.28 10.57 -0.04
C ASN A 243 12.01 11.80 0.55
N GLU A 244 11.29 12.90 0.81
CA GLU A 244 11.87 14.10 1.45
C GLU A 244 12.17 13.90 2.95
N THR A 245 11.51 12.94 3.61
CA THR A 245 11.65 12.68 5.06
C THR A 245 12.58 11.51 5.40
N SER A 246 13.09 10.78 4.39
CA SER A 246 13.94 9.59 4.55
C SER A 246 15.42 9.92 4.40
#